data_AF-A0A7R9TNU7-F1
#
_entry.id   AF-A0A7R9TNU7-F1
#
_cell.length_a   1.000
_cell.length_b   1.000
_cell.length_c   1.000
_cell.angle_alpha   90.00
_cell.angle_beta   90.00
_cell.angle_gamma   90.00
#
_symmetry.space_group_name_H-M   'P 1'
#
loop_
_entity.id
_entity.type
_entity.pdbx_description
1 polymer ?
#
loop_
_entity_poly.entity_id
_entity_poly.type
_entity_poly.pdbx_seq_one_letter_code
_entity_poly.pdbx_strand_id
1 'polypeptide(L)'
;MTADWQKKLGTVDNVLNVWQDVSKKWSMLESVFVGSADIRVQLPEDSKRFDGINADFQAIMRDAPDVLNCVEACNMDGRLERLEVMLGLLEQCEKALQDYLETKRIAFPRFYFVAPADLLDILSKGTNPQLILRHLSKCFDNVHNMSFLEDEKGNPSKNAISMWSGENENVAFKEPCICDGPVETWLGAVVDSMREALFVEFEASAPKYDEMPRVKWMFEQSAQNTITVSRMIFTQEINEAFDQLEEGNDNAVKDMWQKQVDQLAGLIEVVNGKLEKLDRKKVLTLCTIDVHARDVCQKLLDERVDVGSAFQWQSQLRYGVHEKTGKLMIYVCDAEIPYMYEYIGSPGCLVITPLTDRCYITLTQAQRLVLGGAPAGPAGTGKTETVK
;
A
#
# COMPACT_ATOMS: atom_id res chain seq x y z
N MET A 1 44.61 47.77 4.25
CA MET A 1 43.40 48.03 5.06
C MET A 1 42.13 47.53 4.38
N THR A 2 41.68 48.07 3.25
CA THR A 2 40.45 47.58 2.57
C THR A 2 40.59 46.15 2.03
N ALA A 3 41.72 45.83 1.40
CA ALA A 3 42.00 44.48 0.89
C ALA A 3 42.10 43.41 2.01
N ASP A 4 42.64 43.79 3.17
CA ASP A 4 42.77 42.87 4.33
C ASP A 4 41.40 42.55 4.93
N TRP A 5 40.53 43.55 5.06
CA TRP A 5 39.15 43.36 5.51
C TRP A 5 38.33 42.56 4.50
N GLN A 6 38.52 42.79 3.20
CA GLN A 6 37.88 41.99 2.15
C GLN A 6 38.26 40.52 2.25
N LYS A 7 39.54 40.20 2.51
CA LYS A 7 40.00 38.82 2.72
C LYS A 7 39.40 38.22 4.00
N LYS A 8 39.47 38.94 5.12
CA LYS A 8 38.92 38.47 6.41
C LYS A 8 37.42 38.22 6.36
N LEU A 9 36.65 39.12 5.74
CA LEU A 9 35.20 38.98 5.61
C LEU A 9 34.82 37.89 4.61
N GLY A 10 35.58 37.71 3.52
CA GLY A 10 35.39 36.59 2.61
C GLY A 10 35.65 35.23 3.29
N THR A 11 36.67 35.13 4.15
CA THR A 11 36.91 33.92 4.96
C THR A 11 35.78 33.69 5.96
N VAL A 12 35.26 34.73 6.61
CA VAL A 12 34.12 34.62 7.53
C VAL A 12 32.88 34.07 6.82
N ASP A 13 32.54 34.61 5.65
CA ASP A 13 31.38 34.15 4.86
C ASP A 13 31.52 32.66 4.48
N ASN A 14 32.68 32.27 3.95
CA ASN A 14 32.94 30.87 3.60
C ASN A 14 32.86 29.94 4.82
N VAL A 15 33.49 30.31 5.94
CA VAL A 15 33.48 29.50 7.16
C VAL A 15 32.07 29.36 7.71
N LEU A 16 31.27 30.43 7.75
CA LEU A 16 29.90 30.37 8.25
C LEU A 16 29.01 29.50 7.36
N ASN A 17 29.14 29.60 6.04
CA ASN A 17 28.39 28.76 5.10
C ASN A 17 28.73 27.28 5.29
N VAL A 18 30.02 26.93 5.28
CA VAL A 18 30.47 25.54 5.48
C VAL A 18 30.09 25.03 6.87
N TRP A 19 30.23 25.83 7.92
CA TRP A 19 29.83 25.44 9.28
C TRP A 19 28.33 25.21 9.38
N GLN A 20 27.51 26.03 8.73
CA GLN A 20 26.06 25.82 8.70
C GLN A 20 25.71 24.49 8.02
N ASP A 21 26.36 24.17 6.90
CA ASP A 21 26.13 22.91 6.18
C ASP A 21 26.61 21.69 6.97
N VAL A 22 27.79 21.77 7.60
CA VAL A 22 28.30 20.75 8.53
C VAL A 22 27.31 20.54 9.67
N SER A 23 26.79 21.62 10.28
CA SER A 23 25.84 21.52 11.41
C SER A 23 24.54 20.83 11.01
N LYS A 24 23.99 21.18 9.83
CA LYS A 24 22.76 20.54 9.31
C LYS A 24 22.97 19.06 9.04
N LYS A 25 24.04 18.69 8.31
CA LYS A 25 24.35 17.29 7.98
C LYS A 25 24.69 16.48 9.23
N TRP A 26 25.47 17.04 10.15
CA TRP A 26 25.81 16.40 11.41
C TRP A 26 24.55 16.14 12.25
N SER A 27 23.64 17.10 12.40
CA SER A 27 22.40 16.91 13.18
C SER A 27 21.52 15.79 12.61
N MET A 28 21.42 15.67 11.28
CA MET A 28 20.71 14.57 10.64
C MET A 28 21.39 13.22 10.94
N LEU A 29 22.70 13.13 10.71
CA LEU A 29 23.45 11.89 10.87
C LEU A 29 23.63 11.47 12.32
N GLU A 30 23.67 12.41 13.27
CA GLU A 30 23.70 12.14 14.71
C GLU A 30 22.46 11.34 15.12
N SER A 31 21.27 11.77 14.70
CA SER A 31 20.02 11.07 15.02
C SER A 31 20.01 9.62 14.52
N VAL A 32 20.72 9.34 13.41
CA VAL A 32 20.79 8.02 12.79
C VAL A 32 21.88 7.17 13.43
N PHE A 33 23.13 7.64 13.41
CA PHE A 33 24.29 6.87 13.89
C PHE A 33 24.41 6.82 15.40
N VAL A 34 23.92 7.81 16.15
CA VAL A 34 23.88 7.77 17.62
C VAL A 34 22.57 7.14 18.10
N GLY A 35 21.46 7.42 17.42
CA GLY A 35 20.13 6.96 17.83
C GLY A 35 19.80 5.50 17.47
N SER A 36 20.44 4.91 16.45
CA SER A 36 20.17 3.54 16.01
C SER A 36 21.37 2.62 16.17
N ALA A 37 21.32 1.74 17.19
CA ALA A 37 22.35 0.73 17.40
C ALA A 37 22.44 -0.27 16.23
N ASP A 38 21.29 -0.63 15.63
CA ASP A 38 21.24 -1.58 14.51
C ASP A 38 21.94 -1.04 13.26
N ILE A 39 21.75 0.25 12.92
CA ILE A 39 22.44 0.87 11.78
C ILE A 39 23.96 0.89 12.01
N ARG A 40 24.41 1.10 13.25
CA ARG A 40 25.85 1.08 13.56
C ARG A 40 26.50 -0.29 13.33
N VAL A 41 25.75 -1.36 13.59
CA VAL A 41 26.21 -2.73 13.34
C VAL A 41 26.27 -3.00 11.84
N GLN A 42 25.34 -2.44 11.06
CA GLN A 42 25.28 -2.63 9.60
C GLN A 42 26.31 -1.79 8.85
N LEU A 43 26.64 -0.60 9.35
CA LEU A 43 27.62 0.34 8.77
C LEU A 43 28.75 0.66 9.77
N PRO A 44 29.61 -0.31 10.11
CA PRO A 44 30.59 -0.15 11.20
C PRO A 44 31.74 0.80 10.84
N GLU A 45 32.15 0.86 9.57
CA GLU A 45 33.21 1.77 9.11
C GLU A 45 32.73 3.22 9.12
N ASP A 46 31.54 3.49 8.58
CA ASP A 46 30.94 4.83 8.58
C ASP A 46 30.55 5.29 9.98
N SER A 47 30.16 4.37 10.87
CA SER A 47 29.92 4.69 12.28
C SER A 47 31.18 5.17 12.98
N LYS A 48 32.31 4.47 12.79
CA LYS A 48 33.61 4.90 13.36
C LYS A 48 34.06 6.23 12.77
N ARG A 49 33.82 6.45 11.47
CA ARG A 49 34.10 7.73 10.81
C ARG A 49 33.25 8.84 11.43
N PHE A 50 31.95 8.62 11.62
CA PHE A 50 31.04 9.57 12.24
C PHE A 50 31.42 9.87 13.69
N ASP A 51 31.85 8.88 14.49
CA ASP A 51 32.31 9.12 15.86
C ASP A 51 33.50 10.09 15.94
N GLY A 52 34.45 9.96 14.99
CA GLY A 52 35.56 10.91 14.86
C GLY A 52 35.09 12.32 14.54
N ILE A 53 34.22 12.46 13.53
CA ILE A 53 33.61 13.75 13.16
C ILE A 53 32.83 14.34 14.33
N ASN A 54 32.08 13.52 15.06
CA ASN A 54 31.27 13.93 16.19
C ASN A 54 32.14 14.51 17.31
N ALA A 55 33.24 13.83 17.67
CA ALA A 55 34.17 14.33 18.68
C ALA A 55 34.81 15.68 18.24
N ASP A 56 35.18 15.78 16.96
CA ASP A 56 35.75 16.98 16.39
C ASP A 56 34.75 18.16 16.35
N PHE A 57 33.52 17.91 15.90
CA PHE A 57 32.46 18.91 15.85
C PHE A 57 32.07 19.37 17.26
N GLN A 58 31.95 18.46 18.22
CA GLN A 58 31.69 18.82 19.62
C GLN A 58 32.82 19.62 20.26
N ALA A 59 34.10 19.37 19.90
CA ALA A 59 35.21 20.22 20.32
C ALA A 59 35.05 21.65 19.78
N ILE A 60 34.76 21.79 18.47
CA ILE A 60 34.51 23.10 17.86
C ILE A 60 33.34 23.82 18.53
N MET A 61 32.22 23.13 18.76
CA MET A 61 31.01 23.72 19.35
C MET A 61 31.19 24.07 20.84
N ARG A 62 32.13 23.42 21.55
CA ARG A 62 32.49 23.79 22.92
C ARG A 62 33.38 25.03 22.99
N ASP A 63 34.29 25.19 22.04
CA ASP A 63 35.21 26.34 22.01
C ASP A 63 34.58 27.59 21.36
N ALA A 64 33.56 27.41 20.52
CA ALA A 64 32.90 28.50 19.79
C ALA A 64 32.27 29.60 20.68
N PRO A 65 31.62 29.30 21.81
CA PRO A 65 31.06 30.30 22.71
C PRO A 65 32.13 31.16 23.42
N ASP A 66 33.37 30.67 23.53
CA ASP A 66 34.46 31.38 24.21
C ASP A 66 34.98 32.57 23.39
N VAL A 67 34.74 32.58 22.07
CA VAL A 67 35.12 33.68 21.15
C VAL A 67 33.88 34.27 20.50
N LEU A 68 33.32 35.30 21.14
CA LEU A 68 32.10 36.00 20.70
C LEU A 68 32.30 36.84 19.43
N ASN A 69 33.54 37.15 19.05
CA ASN A 69 33.83 37.90 17.83
C ASN A 69 33.85 36.97 16.61
N CYS A 70 32.87 37.12 15.71
CA CYS A 70 32.73 36.26 14.52
C CYS A 70 33.97 36.29 13.61
N VAL A 71 34.67 37.44 13.52
CA VAL A 71 35.86 37.57 12.69
C VAL A 71 37.01 36.78 13.29
N GLU A 72 37.18 36.80 14.61
CA GLU A 72 38.23 36.05 15.29
C GLU A 72 37.94 34.56 15.32
N ALA A 73 36.69 34.16 15.56
CA ALA A 73 36.26 32.75 15.57
C ALA A 73 36.44 32.08 14.19
N CYS A 74 36.10 32.78 13.11
CA CYS A 74 36.19 32.23 11.76
C CYS A 74 37.60 32.30 11.17
N ASN A 75 38.43 33.26 11.58
CA ASN A 75 39.82 33.39 11.10
C ASN A 75 40.85 32.64 11.97
N MET A 76 40.42 31.71 12.84
CA MET A 76 41.35 30.82 13.54
C MET A 76 42.09 29.92 12.54
N ASP A 77 43.38 29.68 12.78
CA ASP A 77 44.22 28.88 11.89
C ASP A 77 43.63 27.47 11.67
N GLY A 78 43.49 27.09 10.40
CA GLY A 78 42.98 25.78 9.99
C GLY A 78 41.48 25.55 10.20
N ARG A 79 40.70 26.56 10.64
CA ARG A 79 39.25 26.40 10.89
C ARG A 79 38.47 25.98 9.64
N LEU A 80 38.70 26.66 8.53
CA LEU A 80 38.03 26.37 7.26
C LEU A 80 38.40 24.98 6.76
N GLU A 81 39.69 24.66 6.69
CA GLU A 81 40.18 23.34 6.25
C GLU A 81 39.60 22.20 7.11
N ARG A 82 39.53 22.39 8.44
CA ARG A 82 38.96 21.39 9.34
C ARG A 82 37.46 21.19 9.09
N LEU A 83 36.71 22.26 8.84
CA LEU A 83 35.28 22.18 8.50
C LEU A 83 35.04 21.57 7.11
N GLU A 84 35.87 21.88 6.12
CA GLU A 84 35.82 21.28 4.78
C GLU A 84 36.11 19.78 4.83
N VAL A 85 37.11 19.36 5.60
CA VAL A 85 37.38 17.93 5.84
C VAL A 85 36.21 17.25 6.53
N MET A 86 35.60 17.86 7.56
CA MET A 86 34.40 17.32 8.20
C MET A 86 33.24 17.20 7.21
N LEU A 87 33.02 18.22 6.38
CA LEU A 87 31.95 18.21 5.39
C LEU A 87 32.14 17.05 4.39
N GLY A 88 33.34 16.88 3.85
CA GLY A 88 33.64 15.79 2.92
C GLY A 88 33.50 14.40 3.56
N LEU A 89 33.83 14.24 4.85
CA LEU A 89 33.61 12.98 5.56
C LEU A 89 32.12 12.74 5.87
N LEU A 90 31.35 13.79 6.20
CA LEU A 90 29.90 13.71 6.40
C LEU A 90 29.19 13.32 5.10
N GLU A 91 29.61 13.86 3.96
CA GLU A 91 29.09 13.49 2.64
C GLU A 91 29.36 12.02 2.29
N GLN A 92 30.52 11.48 2.68
CA GLN A 92 30.80 10.06 2.52
C GLN A 92 29.86 9.19 3.37
N CYS A 93 29.65 9.56 4.65
CA CYS A 93 28.71 8.86 5.53
C CYS A 93 27.26 8.95 4.99
N GLU A 94 26.85 10.11 4.48
CA GLU A 94 25.53 10.30 3.88
C GLU A 94 25.35 9.43 2.64
N LYS A 95 26.36 9.37 1.76
CA LYS A 95 26.32 8.51 0.58
C LYS A 95 26.21 7.03 0.96
N ALA A 96 27.03 6.56 1.91
CA ALA A 96 26.96 5.19 2.40
C ALA A 96 25.59 4.85 2.99
N LEU A 97 24.98 5.80 3.72
CA LEU A 97 23.62 5.64 4.24
C LEU A 97 22.58 5.54 3.11
N GLN A 98 22.68 6.38 2.06
CA GLN A 98 21.76 6.31 0.91
C GLN A 98 21.91 4.98 0.16
N ASP A 99 23.13 4.53 -0.10
CA ASP A 99 23.39 3.24 -0.76
C ASP A 99 22.84 2.06 0.07
N TYR A 100 22.93 2.14 1.39
CA TYR A 100 22.33 1.17 2.31
C TYR A 100 20.80 1.19 2.24
N LEU A 101 20.17 2.37 2.32
CA LEU A 101 18.72 2.51 2.20
C LEU A 101 18.21 2.01 0.85
N GLU A 102 18.95 2.26 -0.22
CA GLU A 102 18.59 1.79 -1.57
C GLU A 102 18.65 0.26 -1.65
N THR A 103 19.65 -0.37 -1.05
CA THR A 103 19.73 -1.83 -0.94
C THR A 103 18.48 -2.38 -0.23
N LYS A 104 18.00 -1.71 0.82
CA LYS A 104 16.76 -2.09 1.53
C LYS A 104 15.51 -1.87 0.69
N ARG A 105 15.44 -0.79 -0.10
CA ARG A 105 14.31 -0.54 -1.03
C ARG A 105 14.24 -1.55 -2.16
N ILE A 106 15.37 -2.00 -2.68
CA ILE A 106 15.41 -3.07 -3.69
C ILE A 106 14.91 -4.38 -3.07
N ALA A 107 15.28 -4.68 -1.83
CA ALA A 107 14.84 -5.89 -1.14
C ALA A 107 13.33 -5.88 -0.83
N PHE A 108 12.79 -4.71 -0.46
CA PHE A 108 11.35 -4.52 -0.23
C PHE A 108 10.86 -3.24 -0.93
N PRO A 109 10.34 -3.37 -2.18
CA PRO A 109 9.97 -2.22 -3.01
C PRO A 109 8.93 -1.26 -2.41
N ARG A 110 8.16 -1.66 -1.41
CA ARG A 110 7.19 -0.74 -0.79
C ARG A 110 7.88 0.41 -0.04
N PHE A 111 9.15 0.25 0.33
CA PHE A 111 9.94 1.33 0.92
C PHE A 111 10.20 2.52 -0.03
N TYR A 112 9.97 2.38 -1.34
CA TYR A 112 10.00 3.54 -2.26
C TYR A 112 8.88 4.55 -1.98
N PHE A 113 7.78 4.12 -1.35
CA PHE A 113 6.65 4.99 -1.01
C PHE A 113 6.75 5.60 0.41
N VAL A 114 7.77 5.20 1.17
CA VAL A 114 7.99 5.64 2.54
C VAL A 114 9.02 6.77 2.58
N ALA A 115 8.74 7.83 3.35
CA ALA A 115 9.68 8.93 3.51
C ALA A 115 11.01 8.43 4.14
N PRO A 116 12.18 8.99 3.77
CA PRO A 116 13.47 8.51 4.28
C PRO A 116 13.57 8.48 5.82
N ALA A 117 12.98 9.47 6.51
CA ALA A 117 12.96 9.52 7.97
C ALA A 117 12.14 8.36 8.59
N ASP A 118 10.99 8.02 7.99
CA ASP A 118 10.17 6.91 8.43
C ASP A 118 10.84 5.56 8.12
N LEU A 119 11.50 5.45 6.97
CA LEU A 119 12.26 4.26 6.61
C LEU A 119 13.39 4.00 7.60
N LEU A 120 14.13 5.04 8.00
CA LEU A 120 15.14 4.93 9.05
C LEU A 120 14.53 4.51 10.38
N ASP A 121 13.37 5.04 10.75
CA ASP A 121 12.68 4.63 11.98
C ASP A 121 12.28 3.14 11.95
N ILE A 122 11.76 2.66 10.81
CA ILE A 122 11.43 1.25 10.57
C ILE A 122 12.68 0.37 10.69
N LEU A 123 13.77 0.72 10.01
CA LEU A 123 15.02 -0.04 10.02
C LEU A 123 15.66 -0.07 11.42
N SER A 124 15.61 1.06 12.13
CA SER A 124 16.18 1.18 13.48
C SER A 124 15.45 0.37 14.55
N LYS A 125 14.17 0.06 14.31
CA LYS A 125 13.30 -0.69 15.22
C LYS A 125 12.88 -2.03 14.62
N GLY A 126 13.60 -2.49 13.58
CA GLY A 126 13.35 -3.71 12.79
C GLY A 126 13.16 -4.97 13.64
N THR A 127 13.86 -5.04 14.77
CA THR A 127 13.85 -6.16 15.71
C THR A 127 12.56 -6.29 16.53
N ASN A 128 11.78 -5.21 16.67
CA ASN A 128 10.55 -5.17 17.45
C ASN A 128 9.34 -4.82 16.57
N PRO A 129 8.58 -5.83 16.09
CA PRO A 129 7.43 -5.64 15.21
C PRO A 129 6.37 -4.67 15.76
N GLN A 130 6.19 -4.63 17.09
CA GLN A 130 5.20 -3.77 17.75
C GLN A 130 5.46 -2.28 17.50
N LEU A 131 6.73 -1.87 17.41
CA LEU A 131 7.08 -0.49 17.19
C LEU A 131 6.85 -0.06 15.74
N ILE A 132 6.83 -1.02 14.81
CA ILE A 132 6.69 -0.83 13.36
C ILE A 132 5.22 -0.73 12.95
N LEU A 133 4.29 -1.23 13.77
CA LEU A 133 2.83 -1.15 13.54
C LEU A 133 2.37 0.25 13.12
N ARG A 134 2.93 1.30 13.73
CA ARG A 134 2.62 2.71 13.41
C ARG A 134 2.89 3.08 11.94
N HIS A 135 3.81 2.37 11.29
CA HIS A 135 4.26 2.62 9.92
C HIS A 135 3.60 1.68 8.90
N LEU A 136 2.87 0.66 9.34
CA LEU A 136 2.25 -0.30 8.41
C LEU A 136 1.30 0.39 7.43
N SER A 137 0.49 1.34 7.90
CA SER A 137 -0.40 2.15 7.02
C SER A 137 0.34 2.99 5.97
N LYS A 138 1.66 3.15 6.06
CA LYS A 138 2.48 3.81 5.03
C LYS A 138 3.07 2.81 4.04
N CYS A 139 3.24 1.55 4.44
CA CYS A 139 3.78 0.47 3.62
C CYS A 139 2.67 -0.36 2.93
N PHE A 140 1.46 -0.35 3.48
CA PHE A 140 0.32 -1.13 3.02
C PHE A 140 -0.90 -0.22 2.88
N ASP A 141 -1.78 -0.53 1.92
CA ASP A 141 -2.95 0.30 1.66
C ASP A 141 -3.97 0.24 2.82
N ASN A 142 -4.28 -0.95 3.33
CA ASN A 142 -5.24 -1.10 4.42
C ASN A 142 -4.81 -2.07 5.53
N VAL A 143 -3.51 -2.29 5.71
CA VAL A 143 -2.99 -2.97 6.92
C VAL A 143 -2.52 -1.90 7.90
N HIS A 144 -3.35 -1.59 8.89
CA HIS A 144 -3.05 -0.58 9.90
C HIS A 144 -2.44 -1.16 11.17
N ASN A 145 -2.80 -2.40 11.51
CA ASN A 145 -2.31 -3.05 12.71
C ASN A 145 -2.25 -4.58 12.51
N MET A 146 -1.59 -5.29 13.42
CA MET A 146 -1.56 -6.75 13.46
C MET A 146 -1.75 -7.24 14.89
N SER A 147 -2.45 -8.37 15.05
CA SER A 147 -2.47 -9.10 16.32
C SER A 147 -1.34 -10.10 16.37
N PHE A 148 -0.78 -10.32 17.57
CA PHE A 148 0.30 -11.25 17.81
C PHE A 148 -0.12 -12.28 18.85
N LEU A 149 0.46 -13.49 18.81
CA LEU A 149 0.30 -14.45 19.90
C LEU A 149 0.87 -13.87 21.19
N GLU A 150 0.22 -14.13 22.31
CA GLU A 150 0.75 -13.77 23.62
C GLU A 150 1.64 -14.91 24.16
N ASP A 151 2.80 -14.55 24.72
CA ASP A 151 3.64 -15.49 25.45
C ASP A 151 3.01 -15.85 26.82
N GLU A 152 3.54 -16.85 27.54
CA GLU A 152 3.08 -17.28 28.87
C GLU A 152 3.00 -16.15 29.92
N LYS A 153 3.65 -15.01 29.67
CA LYS A 153 3.67 -13.82 30.52
C LYS A 153 2.72 -12.70 30.07
N GLY A 154 1.90 -12.94 29.03
CA GLY A 154 0.98 -11.95 28.45
C GLY A 154 1.67 -10.87 27.61
N ASN A 155 2.95 -11.06 27.25
CA ASN A 155 3.64 -10.15 26.34
C ASN A 155 3.40 -10.61 24.89
N PRO A 156 3.18 -9.67 23.94
CA PRO A 156 3.00 -10.06 22.56
C PRO A 156 4.32 -10.62 22.01
N SER A 157 4.25 -11.84 21.49
CA SER A 157 5.31 -12.52 20.78
C SER A 157 5.59 -11.83 19.43
N LYS A 158 6.55 -12.37 18.69
CA LYS A 158 6.85 -11.96 17.31
C LYS A 158 6.02 -12.70 16.25
N ASN A 159 5.06 -13.53 16.66
CA ASN A 159 4.24 -14.30 15.74
C ASN A 159 2.92 -13.57 15.51
N ALA A 160 2.78 -12.94 14.34
CA ALA A 160 1.55 -12.27 13.94
C ALA A 160 0.49 -13.30 13.52
N ILE A 161 -0.75 -13.14 14.01
CA ILE A 161 -1.86 -14.08 13.76
C ILE A 161 -2.95 -13.51 12.88
N SER A 162 -3.08 -12.19 12.83
CA SER A 162 -4.11 -11.53 12.03
C SER A 162 -3.72 -10.10 11.72
N MET A 163 -4.31 -9.55 10.67
CA MET A 163 -4.16 -8.17 10.26
C MET A 163 -5.46 -7.40 10.47
N TRP A 164 -5.31 -6.12 10.80
CA TRP A 164 -6.42 -5.20 11.05
C TRP A 164 -6.41 -4.05 10.07
N SER A 165 -7.58 -3.74 9.54
CA SER A 165 -7.79 -2.54 8.72
C SER A 165 -7.90 -1.27 9.53
N GLY A 166 -7.82 -0.13 8.84
CA GLY A 166 -8.13 1.17 9.43
C GLY A 166 -9.59 1.31 9.90
N GLU A 167 -10.44 0.36 9.52
CA GLU A 167 -11.87 0.32 9.81
C GLU A 167 -12.21 -0.72 10.89
N ASN A 168 -11.18 -1.27 11.56
CA ASN A 168 -11.27 -2.33 12.56
C ASN A 168 -11.85 -3.65 12.05
N GLU A 169 -11.68 -3.94 10.76
CA GLU A 169 -11.90 -5.28 10.21
C GLU A 169 -10.69 -6.16 10.52
N ASN A 170 -10.92 -7.40 10.93
CA ASN A 170 -9.86 -8.36 11.24
C ASN A 170 -9.86 -9.51 10.23
N VAL A 171 -8.70 -9.79 9.64
CA VAL A 171 -8.49 -10.95 8.76
C VAL A 171 -7.38 -11.82 9.35
N ALA A 172 -7.72 -13.07 9.68
CA ALA A 172 -6.78 -14.01 10.26
C ALA A 172 -5.83 -14.57 9.21
N PHE A 173 -4.56 -14.72 9.55
CA PHE A 173 -3.62 -15.46 8.72
C PHE A 173 -3.91 -16.96 8.79
N LYS A 174 -3.60 -17.68 7.73
CA LYS A 174 -3.70 -19.15 7.69
C LYS A 174 -2.77 -19.80 8.72
N GLU A 175 -1.54 -19.32 8.79
CA GLU A 175 -0.54 -19.73 9.77
C GLU A 175 0.09 -18.48 10.40
N PRO A 176 0.56 -18.54 11.67
CA PRO A 176 1.21 -17.40 12.29
C PRO A 176 2.46 -16.96 11.50
N CYS A 177 2.52 -15.68 11.14
CA CYS A 177 3.64 -15.09 10.42
C CYS A 177 4.75 -14.67 11.40
N ILE A 178 5.94 -15.25 11.27
CA ILE A 178 7.08 -14.97 12.15
C ILE A 178 7.72 -13.63 11.75
N CYS A 179 7.52 -12.61 12.57
CA CYS A 179 8.07 -11.27 12.39
C CYS A 179 9.42 -11.14 13.13
N ASP A 180 10.41 -11.95 12.74
CA ASP A 180 11.74 -11.93 13.34
C ASP A 180 12.84 -11.83 12.26
N GLY A 181 14.00 -11.29 12.64
CA GLY A 181 15.11 -11.05 11.73
C GLY A 181 15.00 -9.73 10.93
N PRO A 182 15.64 -9.65 9.74
CA PRO A 182 15.67 -8.42 8.95
C PRO A 182 14.26 -7.95 8.53
N VAL A 183 14.01 -6.65 8.67
CA VAL A 183 12.67 -6.07 8.52
C VAL A 183 12.12 -6.20 7.11
N GLU A 184 12.97 -6.08 6.09
CA GLU A 184 12.59 -6.29 4.71
C GLU A 184 12.09 -7.71 4.43
N THR A 185 12.68 -8.71 5.11
CA THR A 185 12.37 -10.12 4.88
C THR A 185 11.04 -10.48 5.52
N TRP A 186 10.84 -10.12 6.78
CA TRP A 186 9.60 -10.46 7.46
C TRP A 186 8.43 -9.59 6.98
N LEU A 187 8.64 -8.33 6.57
CA LEU A 187 7.58 -7.56 5.90
C LEU A 187 7.21 -8.17 4.55
N GLY A 188 8.18 -8.73 3.82
CA GLY A 188 7.93 -9.55 2.64
C GLY A 188 7.07 -10.78 2.96
N ALA A 189 7.42 -11.51 4.04
CA ALA A 189 6.63 -12.65 4.50
C ALA A 189 5.20 -12.24 4.91
N VAL A 190 5.01 -11.08 5.53
CA VAL A 190 3.68 -10.54 5.85
C VAL A 190 2.86 -10.28 4.58
N VAL A 191 3.47 -9.78 3.50
CA VAL A 191 2.79 -9.62 2.20
C VAL A 191 2.31 -10.97 1.67
N ASP A 192 3.15 -12.00 1.73
CA ASP A 192 2.79 -13.33 1.25
C ASP A 192 1.71 -13.99 2.14
N SER A 193 1.83 -13.88 3.47
CA SER A 193 0.83 -14.35 4.43
C SER A 193 -0.52 -13.63 4.26
N MET A 194 -0.51 -12.32 3.97
CA MET A 194 -1.72 -11.55 3.67
C MET A 194 -2.41 -12.06 2.41
N ARG A 195 -1.65 -12.29 1.32
CA ARG A 195 -2.18 -12.81 0.06
C ARG A 195 -2.75 -14.21 0.24
N GLU A 196 -2.06 -15.06 0.98
CA GLU A 196 -2.53 -16.41 1.28
C GLU A 196 -3.78 -16.38 2.16
N ALA A 197 -3.85 -15.50 3.17
CA ALA A 197 -5.03 -15.36 4.02
C ALA A 197 -6.28 -14.99 3.22
N LEU A 198 -6.18 -13.98 2.34
CA LEU A 198 -7.29 -13.56 1.49
C LEU A 198 -7.67 -14.63 0.45
N PHE A 199 -6.69 -15.39 -0.06
CA PHE A 199 -6.96 -16.51 -0.95
C PHE A 199 -7.71 -17.65 -0.24
N VAL A 200 -7.29 -18.02 0.97
CA VAL A 200 -7.96 -19.03 1.80
C VAL A 200 -9.37 -18.57 2.19
N GLU A 201 -9.53 -17.30 2.54
CA GLU A 201 -10.85 -16.73 2.83
C GLU A 201 -11.78 -16.80 1.61
N PHE A 202 -11.25 -16.50 0.42
CA PHE A 202 -11.98 -16.62 -0.84
C PHE A 202 -12.39 -18.07 -1.13
N GLU A 203 -11.44 -19.01 -1.04
CA GLU A 203 -11.67 -20.44 -1.29
C GLU A 203 -12.71 -21.03 -0.34
N ALA A 204 -12.69 -20.63 0.94
CA ALA A 204 -13.65 -21.06 1.95
C ALA A 204 -15.02 -20.39 1.83
N SER A 205 -15.09 -19.20 1.24
CA SER A 205 -16.30 -18.38 1.15
C SER A 205 -17.13 -18.68 -0.09
N ALA A 206 -16.50 -18.98 -1.24
CA ALA A 206 -17.21 -19.15 -2.50
C ALA A 206 -18.27 -20.28 -2.45
N PRO A 207 -17.98 -21.49 -1.93
CA PRO A 207 -18.98 -22.57 -1.85
C PRO A 207 -20.15 -22.24 -0.92
N LYS A 208 -19.89 -21.47 0.15
CA LYS A 208 -20.91 -21.08 1.14
C LYS A 208 -21.93 -20.08 0.59
N TYR A 209 -21.64 -19.44 -0.55
CA TYR A 209 -22.54 -18.46 -1.15
C TYR A 209 -23.91 -19.07 -1.48
N ASP A 210 -23.94 -20.31 -1.97
CA ASP A 210 -25.16 -21.02 -2.33
C ASP A 210 -25.81 -21.78 -1.15
N GLU A 211 -25.03 -22.05 -0.09
CA GLU A 211 -25.48 -22.83 1.07
C GLU A 211 -26.34 -22.02 2.05
N MET A 212 -26.29 -20.69 1.98
CA MET A 212 -27.01 -19.82 2.92
C MET A 212 -27.52 -18.53 2.26
N PRO A 213 -28.48 -17.83 2.88
CA PRO A 213 -28.98 -16.57 2.33
C PRO A 213 -27.85 -15.54 2.16
N ARG A 214 -27.77 -14.93 0.96
CA ARG A 214 -26.74 -13.93 0.59
C ARG A 214 -26.52 -12.86 1.65
N VAL A 215 -27.61 -12.36 2.26
CA VAL A 215 -27.52 -11.33 3.31
C VAL A 215 -26.75 -11.83 4.54
N LYS A 216 -27.02 -13.06 4.97
CA LYS A 216 -26.33 -13.66 6.12
C LYS A 216 -24.87 -13.97 5.77
N TRP A 217 -24.63 -14.58 4.61
CA TRP A 217 -23.30 -14.88 4.09
C TRP A 217 -22.42 -13.64 4.07
N MET A 218 -22.95 -12.51 3.60
CA MET A 218 -22.23 -11.23 3.55
C MET A 218 -21.67 -10.83 4.92
N PHE A 219 -22.38 -11.01 6.03
CA PHE A 219 -21.90 -10.56 7.34
C PHE A 219 -20.89 -11.51 7.99
N GLU A 220 -20.73 -12.73 7.46
CA GLU A 220 -19.75 -13.71 7.98
C GLU A 220 -18.36 -13.58 7.33
N GLN A 221 -18.23 -12.82 6.24
CA GLN A 221 -17.00 -12.68 5.46
C GLN A 221 -16.41 -11.27 5.59
N SER A 222 -15.14 -11.08 5.25
CA SER A 222 -14.55 -9.75 5.11
C SER A 222 -15.23 -8.95 3.99
N ALA A 223 -15.22 -7.63 4.08
CA ALA A 223 -15.84 -6.74 3.13
C ALA A 223 -15.25 -6.90 1.72
N GLN A 224 -13.93 -7.04 1.63
CA GLN A 224 -13.24 -7.27 0.38
C GLN A 224 -13.65 -8.61 -0.25
N ASN A 225 -13.65 -9.69 0.54
CA ASN A 225 -13.98 -11.01 0.04
C ASN A 225 -15.44 -11.09 -0.44
N THR A 226 -16.38 -10.48 0.28
CA THR A 226 -17.79 -10.43 -0.15
C THR A 226 -17.97 -9.75 -1.50
N ILE A 227 -17.27 -8.63 -1.74
CA ILE A 227 -17.33 -7.92 -3.02
C ILE A 227 -16.77 -8.81 -4.14
N THR A 228 -15.61 -9.40 -3.90
CA THR A 228 -14.89 -10.21 -4.88
C THR A 228 -15.66 -11.47 -5.26
N VAL A 229 -16.17 -12.23 -4.28
CA VAL A 229 -16.99 -13.43 -4.53
C VAL A 229 -18.29 -13.06 -5.20
N SER A 230 -18.98 -11.98 -4.79
CA SER A 230 -20.23 -11.56 -5.46
C SER A 230 -20.03 -11.26 -6.95
N ARG A 231 -18.92 -10.61 -7.32
CA ARG A 231 -18.58 -10.33 -8.72
C ARG A 231 -18.24 -11.60 -9.51
N MET A 232 -17.56 -12.56 -8.88
CA MET A 232 -17.26 -13.85 -9.48
C MET A 232 -18.54 -14.65 -9.75
N ILE A 233 -19.40 -14.78 -8.74
CA ILE A 233 -20.67 -15.51 -8.87
C ILE A 233 -21.55 -14.86 -9.94
N PHE A 234 -21.66 -13.53 -9.96
CA PHE A 234 -22.39 -12.84 -11.03
C PHE A 234 -21.86 -13.18 -12.43
N THR A 235 -20.53 -13.20 -12.60
CA THR A 235 -19.92 -13.54 -13.88
C THR A 235 -20.25 -14.99 -14.29
N GLN A 236 -20.15 -15.92 -13.34
CA GLN A 236 -20.46 -17.33 -13.56
C GLN A 236 -21.93 -17.51 -13.93
N GLU A 237 -22.87 -16.95 -13.17
CA GLU A 237 -24.30 -17.08 -13.40
C GLU A 237 -24.74 -16.49 -14.75
N ILE A 238 -24.09 -15.42 -15.22
CA ILE A 238 -24.36 -14.87 -16.57
C ILE A 238 -23.84 -15.79 -17.67
N ASN A 239 -22.66 -16.39 -17.51
CA ASN A 239 -22.16 -17.37 -18.48
C ASN A 239 -23.07 -18.61 -18.52
N GLU A 240 -23.50 -19.12 -17.37
CA GLU A 240 -24.47 -20.22 -17.28
C GLU A 240 -25.82 -19.85 -17.93
N ALA A 241 -26.25 -18.59 -17.83
CA ALA A 241 -27.46 -18.12 -18.51
C ALA A 241 -27.29 -18.06 -20.04
N PHE A 242 -26.08 -17.76 -20.55
CA PHE A 242 -25.79 -17.89 -21.98
C PHE A 242 -25.79 -19.36 -22.43
N ASP A 243 -25.21 -20.27 -21.65
CA ASP A 243 -25.25 -21.70 -21.96
C ASP A 243 -26.71 -22.22 -22.02
N GLN A 244 -27.55 -21.79 -21.07
CA GLN A 244 -28.98 -22.13 -21.07
C GLN A 244 -29.76 -21.54 -22.26
N LEU A 245 -29.38 -20.35 -22.74
CA LEU A 245 -29.96 -19.78 -23.96
C LEU A 245 -29.62 -20.64 -25.17
N GLU A 246 -28.39 -21.13 -25.29
CA GLU A 246 -27.97 -22.04 -26.36
C GLU A 246 -28.72 -23.39 -26.29
N GLU A 247 -29.05 -23.86 -25.08
CA GLU A 247 -29.89 -25.03 -24.85
C GLU A 247 -31.39 -24.80 -25.11
N GLY A 248 -31.81 -23.56 -25.41
CA GLY A 248 -33.17 -23.20 -25.81
C GLY A 248 -34.04 -22.57 -24.69
N ASN A 249 -33.46 -22.17 -23.56
CA ASN A 249 -34.16 -21.41 -22.53
C ASN A 249 -34.10 -19.89 -22.82
N ASP A 250 -35.00 -19.41 -23.68
CA ASP A 250 -35.09 -17.99 -24.09
C ASP A 250 -35.26 -16.99 -22.92
N ASN A 251 -35.62 -17.46 -21.72
CA ASN A 251 -35.82 -16.60 -20.54
C ASN A 251 -34.61 -16.53 -19.60
N ALA A 252 -33.53 -17.28 -19.84
CA ALA A 252 -32.44 -17.40 -18.85
C ALA A 252 -31.83 -16.05 -18.43
N VAL A 253 -31.54 -15.16 -19.38
CA VAL A 253 -31.01 -13.81 -19.07
C VAL A 253 -32.05 -12.92 -18.39
N LYS A 254 -33.34 -13.13 -18.66
CA LYS A 254 -34.44 -12.38 -18.03
C LYS A 254 -34.64 -12.82 -16.57
N ASP A 255 -34.53 -14.12 -16.30
CA ASP A 255 -34.58 -14.67 -14.95
C ASP A 255 -33.38 -14.18 -14.14
N MET A 256 -32.20 -14.08 -14.77
CA MET A 256 -31.02 -13.47 -14.17
C MET A 256 -31.22 -11.99 -13.83
N TRP A 257 -31.82 -11.21 -14.73
CA TRP A 257 -32.17 -9.82 -14.44
C TRP A 257 -33.12 -9.71 -13.24
N GLN A 258 -34.16 -10.54 -13.18
CA GLN A 258 -35.12 -10.53 -12.06
C GLN A 258 -34.42 -10.90 -10.74
N LYS A 259 -33.53 -11.90 -10.76
CA LYS A 259 -32.71 -12.27 -9.60
C LYS A 259 -31.87 -11.09 -9.09
N GLN A 260 -31.26 -10.30 -9.98
CA GLN A 260 -30.50 -9.11 -9.58
C GLN A 260 -31.40 -8.03 -8.97
N VAL A 261 -32.62 -7.85 -9.49
CA VAL A 261 -33.61 -6.93 -8.91
C VAL A 261 -34.00 -7.34 -7.49
N ASP A 262 -34.28 -8.63 -7.28
CA ASP A 262 -34.69 -9.16 -5.98
C ASP A 262 -33.56 -9.08 -4.95
N GLN A 263 -32.33 -9.42 -5.36
CA GLN A 263 -31.15 -9.29 -4.51
C GLN A 263 -30.87 -7.83 -4.10
N LEU A 264 -30.99 -6.89 -5.05
CA LEU A 264 -30.84 -5.47 -4.77
C LEU A 264 -31.91 -4.97 -3.79
N ALA A 265 -33.17 -5.40 -3.95
CA ALA A 265 -34.24 -5.07 -3.02
C ALA A 265 -33.92 -5.56 -1.59
N GLY A 266 -33.41 -6.77 -1.45
CA GLY A 266 -32.94 -7.31 -0.17
C GLY A 266 -31.82 -6.47 0.46
N LEU A 267 -30.84 -6.01 -0.33
CA LEU A 267 -29.79 -5.14 0.19
C LEU A 267 -30.34 -3.76 0.65
N ILE A 268 -31.30 -3.19 -0.08
CA ILE A 268 -31.94 -1.90 0.30
C ILE A 268 -32.65 -2.02 1.66
N GLU A 269 -33.34 -3.12 1.91
CA GLU A 269 -33.96 -3.38 3.21
C GLU A 269 -32.92 -3.42 4.34
N VAL A 270 -31.78 -4.08 4.10
CA VAL A 270 -30.66 -4.15 5.06
C VAL A 270 -30.06 -2.76 5.33
N VAL A 271 -29.88 -1.93 4.31
CA VAL A 271 -29.36 -0.55 4.46
C VAL A 271 -30.27 0.32 5.35
N ASN A 272 -31.59 0.15 5.23
CA ASN A 272 -32.58 0.87 6.04
C ASN A 272 -32.57 0.43 7.52
N GLY A 273 -31.94 -0.71 7.83
CA GLY A 273 -31.74 -1.20 9.18
C GLY A 273 -30.62 -0.49 9.95
N LYS A 274 -30.40 -0.96 11.19
CA LYS A 274 -29.27 -0.56 12.02
C LYS A 274 -28.07 -1.43 11.65
N LEU A 275 -26.97 -0.78 11.25
CA LEU A 275 -25.72 -1.41 10.82
C LEU A 275 -24.56 -0.67 11.46
N GLU A 276 -23.48 -1.38 11.74
CA GLU A 276 -22.21 -0.77 12.10
C GLU A 276 -21.61 0.02 10.92
N LYS A 277 -20.60 0.84 11.19
CA LYS A 277 -20.03 1.74 10.16
C LYS A 277 -19.43 0.96 8.99
N LEU A 278 -18.65 -0.08 9.29
CA LEU A 278 -18.00 -0.94 8.29
C LEU A 278 -19.05 -1.72 7.49
N ASP A 279 -19.99 -2.37 8.18
CA ASP A 279 -21.10 -3.08 7.56
C ASP A 279 -21.93 -2.19 6.63
N ARG A 280 -22.24 -0.97 7.06
CA ARG A 280 -22.94 -0.01 6.22
C ARG A 280 -22.13 0.33 4.97
N LYS A 281 -20.82 0.55 5.09
CA LYS A 281 -19.94 0.82 3.94
C LYS A 281 -19.90 -0.36 2.97
N LYS A 282 -19.79 -1.58 3.51
CA LYS A 282 -19.83 -2.84 2.76
C LYS A 282 -21.13 -3.00 1.97
N VAL A 283 -22.28 -2.86 2.64
CA VAL A 283 -23.60 -2.99 2.00
C VAL A 283 -23.79 -1.92 0.92
N LEU A 284 -23.42 -0.65 1.19
CA LEU A 284 -23.52 0.42 0.19
C LEU A 284 -22.64 0.16 -1.05
N THR A 285 -21.46 -0.42 -0.83
CA THR A 285 -20.57 -0.83 -1.92
C THR A 285 -21.18 -1.93 -2.76
N LEU A 286 -21.75 -2.96 -2.13
CA LEU A 286 -22.48 -4.02 -2.83
C LEU A 286 -23.71 -3.49 -3.57
N CYS A 287 -24.51 -2.60 -2.97
CA CYS A 287 -25.65 -1.97 -3.66
C CYS A 287 -25.21 -1.28 -4.96
N THR A 288 -24.06 -0.59 -4.93
CA THR A 288 -23.53 0.11 -6.12
C THR A 288 -23.14 -0.89 -7.22
N ILE A 289 -22.52 -2.00 -6.82
CA ILE A 289 -22.12 -3.08 -7.74
C ILE A 289 -23.35 -3.79 -8.31
N ASP A 290 -24.35 -4.10 -7.49
CA ASP A 290 -25.57 -4.79 -7.89
C ASP A 290 -26.46 -3.94 -8.80
N VAL A 291 -26.52 -2.61 -8.57
CA VAL A 291 -27.18 -1.68 -9.51
C VAL A 291 -26.54 -1.78 -10.89
N HIS A 292 -25.21 -1.77 -10.95
CA HIS A 292 -24.49 -1.93 -12.22
C HIS A 292 -24.73 -3.32 -12.84
N ALA A 293 -24.68 -4.40 -12.05
CA ALA A 293 -24.95 -5.75 -12.50
C ALA A 293 -26.36 -5.88 -13.14
N ARG A 294 -27.38 -5.34 -12.47
CA ARG A 294 -28.76 -5.25 -13.01
C ARG A 294 -28.81 -4.47 -14.33
N ASP A 295 -28.13 -3.32 -14.39
CA ASP A 295 -28.11 -2.49 -15.59
C ASP A 295 -27.39 -3.16 -16.76
N VAL A 296 -26.35 -3.94 -16.49
CA VAL A 296 -25.69 -4.82 -17.47
C VAL A 296 -26.66 -5.88 -17.97
N CYS A 297 -27.37 -6.59 -17.08
CA CYS A 297 -28.39 -7.57 -17.49
C CYS A 297 -29.48 -6.94 -18.36
N GLN A 298 -29.99 -5.76 -17.97
CA GLN A 298 -30.99 -5.03 -18.75
C GLN A 298 -30.46 -4.70 -20.15
N LYS A 299 -29.21 -4.24 -20.26
CA LYS A 299 -28.58 -3.93 -21.53
C LYS A 299 -28.41 -5.18 -22.42
N LEU A 300 -28.02 -6.32 -21.85
CA LEU A 300 -27.92 -7.58 -22.57
C LEU A 300 -29.28 -8.01 -23.16
N LEU A 301 -30.38 -7.81 -22.41
CA LEU A 301 -31.74 -8.07 -22.88
C LEU A 301 -32.16 -7.10 -23.99
N ASP A 302 -31.93 -5.80 -23.80
CA ASP A 302 -32.33 -4.76 -24.74
C ASP A 302 -31.61 -4.93 -26.09
N GLU A 303 -30.33 -5.29 -26.05
CA GLU A 303 -29.50 -5.55 -27.24
C GLU A 303 -29.63 -6.99 -27.78
N ARG A 304 -30.43 -7.85 -27.12
CA ARG A 304 -30.66 -9.26 -27.48
C ARG A 304 -29.37 -10.05 -27.65
N VAL A 305 -28.47 -9.92 -26.69
CA VAL A 305 -27.22 -10.66 -26.65
C VAL A 305 -27.52 -12.10 -26.23
N ASP A 306 -27.13 -13.05 -27.06
CA ASP A 306 -27.42 -14.47 -26.91
C ASP A 306 -26.18 -15.35 -26.69
N VAL A 307 -24.97 -14.79 -26.86
CA VAL A 307 -23.71 -15.53 -26.73
C VAL A 307 -22.73 -14.83 -25.80
N GLY A 308 -22.01 -15.62 -24.99
CA GLY A 308 -20.99 -15.12 -24.07
C GLY A 308 -19.79 -14.47 -24.78
N SER A 309 -19.55 -14.77 -26.06
CA SER A 309 -18.46 -14.16 -26.85
C SER A 309 -18.78 -12.73 -27.36
N ALA A 310 -20.00 -12.25 -27.17
CA ALA A 310 -20.41 -10.93 -27.62
C ALA A 310 -19.63 -9.81 -26.93
N PHE A 311 -19.27 -8.77 -27.70
CA PHE A 311 -18.50 -7.64 -27.18
C PHE A 311 -19.17 -6.94 -25.99
N GLN A 312 -20.51 -6.86 -26.00
CA GLN A 312 -21.31 -6.30 -24.91
C GLN A 312 -20.99 -6.92 -23.55
N TRP A 313 -20.85 -8.25 -23.51
CA TRP A 313 -20.49 -8.99 -22.31
C TRP A 313 -18.97 -9.03 -22.09
N GLN A 314 -18.20 -9.28 -23.16
CA GLN A 314 -16.74 -9.36 -23.07
C GLN A 314 -16.11 -8.05 -22.58
N SER A 315 -16.72 -6.90 -22.87
CA SER A 315 -16.27 -5.58 -22.44
C SER A 315 -16.50 -5.28 -20.94
N GLN A 316 -17.26 -6.12 -20.23
CA GLN A 316 -17.50 -5.97 -18.79
C GLN A 316 -16.32 -6.46 -17.96
N LEU A 317 -16.20 -5.94 -16.74
CA LEU A 317 -15.24 -6.41 -15.74
C LEU A 317 -15.71 -7.73 -15.13
N ARG A 318 -15.12 -8.83 -15.59
CA ARG A 318 -15.53 -10.19 -15.25
C ARG A 318 -14.51 -10.86 -14.35
N TYR A 319 -15.00 -11.71 -13.45
CA TYR A 319 -14.19 -12.40 -12.46
C TYR A 319 -14.37 -13.90 -12.64
N GLY A 320 -13.28 -14.64 -12.73
CA GLY A 320 -13.33 -16.09 -12.93
C GLY A 320 -12.17 -16.78 -12.24
N VAL A 321 -12.31 -18.08 -12.01
CA VAL A 321 -11.28 -18.90 -11.37
C VAL A 321 -10.45 -19.59 -12.46
N HIS A 322 -9.13 -19.46 -12.38
CA HIS A 322 -8.25 -20.17 -13.28
C HIS A 322 -8.21 -21.66 -12.91
N GLU A 323 -8.71 -22.52 -13.82
CA GLU A 323 -8.94 -23.96 -13.59
C GLU A 323 -7.75 -24.71 -12.96
N LYS A 324 -6.52 -24.40 -13.39
CA LYS A 324 -5.32 -25.13 -12.92
C LYS A 324 -4.79 -24.66 -11.57
N THR A 325 -5.00 -23.40 -11.22
CA THR A 325 -4.36 -22.78 -10.06
C THR A 325 -5.35 -22.50 -8.94
N GLY A 326 -6.66 -22.55 -9.22
CA GLY A 326 -7.71 -22.13 -8.29
C GLY A 326 -7.71 -20.63 -8.00
N LYS A 327 -6.79 -19.87 -8.59
CA LYS A 327 -6.65 -18.43 -8.33
C LYS A 327 -7.66 -17.64 -9.16
N LEU A 328 -8.26 -16.65 -8.51
CA LEU A 328 -9.08 -15.65 -9.15
C LEU A 328 -8.31 -14.83 -10.19
N MET A 329 -8.96 -14.64 -11.33
CA MET A 329 -8.52 -13.86 -12.48
C MET A 329 -9.60 -12.83 -12.81
N ILE A 330 -9.15 -11.68 -13.30
CA ILE A 330 -9.98 -10.60 -13.80
C ILE A 330 -9.86 -10.60 -15.33
N TYR A 331 -11.00 -10.54 -16.01
CA TYR A 331 -11.12 -10.58 -17.45
C TYR A 331 -11.82 -9.32 -17.96
N VAL A 332 -11.21 -8.65 -18.94
CA VAL A 332 -11.84 -7.56 -19.71
C VAL A 332 -11.39 -7.65 -21.15
N CYS A 333 -12.35 -7.85 -22.06
CA CYS A 333 -12.10 -8.27 -23.43
C CYS A 333 -11.13 -9.46 -23.44
N ASP A 334 -9.97 -9.31 -24.05
CA ASP A 334 -8.89 -10.29 -24.15
C ASP A 334 -7.74 -10.04 -23.14
N ALA A 335 -7.93 -9.13 -22.18
CA ALA A 335 -7.01 -8.95 -21.06
C ALA A 335 -7.36 -9.89 -19.92
N GLU A 336 -6.35 -10.62 -19.45
CA GLU A 336 -6.42 -11.53 -18.32
C GLU A 336 -5.41 -11.05 -17.26
N ILE A 337 -5.90 -10.72 -16.07
CA ILE A 337 -5.09 -10.12 -15.01
C ILE A 337 -5.29 -10.96 -13.74
N PRO A 338 -4.22 -11.49 -13.13
CA PRO A 338 -4.35 -12.21 -11.87
C PRO A 338 -4.77 -11.26 -10.75
N TYR A 339 -5.75 -11.68 -9.96
CA TYR A 339 -6.09 -10.97 -8.73
C TYR A 339 -4.95 -11.14 -7.72
N MET A 340 -4.42 -10.02 -7.22
CA MET A 340 -3.18 -10.03 -6.43
C MET A 340 -3.37 -10.27 -4.94
N TYR A 341 -4.62 -10.37 -4.46
CA TYR A 341 -4.97 -10.56 -3.05
C TYR A 341 -4.28 -9.56 -2.12
N GLU A 342 -4.22 -8.30 -2.54
CA GLU A 342 -3.75 -7.21 -1.68
C GLU A 342 -4.87 -6.77 -0.75
N TYR A 343 -4.61 -6.62 0.56
CA TYR A 343 -5.65 -6.21 1.49
C TYR A 343 -5.94 -4.71 1.39
N ILE A 344 -7.08 -4.40 0.78
CA ILE A 344 -7.61 -3.04 0.59
C ILE A 344 -8.87 -2.80 1.43
N GLY A 345 -9.47 -3.85 2.00
CA GLY A 345 -10.73 -3.80 2.74
C GLY A 345 -11.89 -3.33 1.86
N SER A 346 -12.67 -2.35 2.34
CA SER A 346 -13.78 -1.77 1.56
C SER A 346 -13.45 -0.34 1.16
N PRO A 347 -12.72 -0.07 0.07
CA PRO A 347 -12.41 1.32 -0.34
C PRO A 347 -13.66 2.14 -0.71
N GLY A 348 -14.82 1.47 -0.87
CA GLY A 348 -16.02 2.03 -1.49
C GLY A 348 -16.00 1.80 -2.99
N CYS A 349 -17.14 2.01 -3.64
CA CYS A 349 -17.23 1.98 -5.10
C CYS A 349 -18.02 3.20 -5.55
N LEU A 350 -17.46 3.98 -6.49
CA LEU A 350 -18.25 5.00 -7.17
C LEU A 350 -19.31 4.35 -8.05
N VAL A 351 -20.39 5.08 -8.32
CA VAL A 351 -21.40 4.65 -9.27
C VAL A 351 -20.73 4.34 -10.62
N ILE A 352 -20.88 3.09 -11.05
CA ILE A 352 -20.30 2.62 -12.30
C ILE A 352 -21.19 3.10 -13.44
N THR A 353 -20.58 3.78 -14.40
CA THR A 353 -21.27 4.33 -15.58
C THR A 353 -20.66 3.76 -16.86
N PRO A 354 -21.32 3.90 -18.02
CA PRO A 354 -20.72 3.53 -19.30
C PRO A 354 -19.37 4.23 -19.59
N LEU A 355 -19.10 5.37 -18.96
CA LEU A 355 -17.79 6.04 -19.06
C LEU A 355 -16.74 5.31 -18.21
N THR A 356 -17.11 4.88 -17.02
CA THR A 356 -16.29 4.06 -16.11
C THR A 356 -15.89 2.75 -16.78
N ASP A 357 -16.84 2.05 -17.43
CA ASP A 357 -16.56 0.79 -18.14
C ASP A 357 -15.53 0.98 -19.26
N ARG A 358 -15.64 2.08 -20.03
CA ARG A 358 -14.65 2.41 -21.06
C ARG A 358 -13.27 2.68 -20.45
N CYS A 359 -13.21 3.30 -19.27
CA CYS A 359 -11.96 3.46 -18.55
C CYS A 359 -11.37 2.12 -18.13
N TYR A 360 -12.18 1.18 -17.63
CA TYR A 360 -11.71 -0.18 -17.30
C TYR A 360 -11.10 -0.87 -18.51
N ILE A 361 -11.80 -0.90 -19.66
CA ILE A 361 -11.28 -1.50 -20.90
C ILE A 361 -9.94 -0.85 -21.30
N THR A 362 -9.88 0.48 -21.31
CA THR A 362 -8.66 1.18 -21.74
C THR A 362 -7.47 0.90 -20.82
N LEU A 363 -7.70 0.91 -19.51
CA LEU A 363 -6.65 0.72 -18.50
C LEU A 363 -6.17 -0.72 -18.44
N THR A 364 -7.07 -1.70 -18.53
CA THR A 364 -6.69 -3.13 -18.52
C THR A 364 -5.91 -3.51 -19.78
N GLN A 365 -6.30 -2.97 -20.94
CA GLN A 365 -5.55 -3.16 -22.18
C GLN A 365 -4.18 -2.47 -22.15
N ALA A 366 -4.10 -1.25 -21.62
CA ALA A 366 -2.82 -0.57 -21.42
C ALA A 366 -1.91 -1.37 -20.48
N GLN A 367 -2.44 -1.86 -19.35
CA GLN A 367 -1.70 -2.69 -18.40
C GLN A 367 -1.17 -3.97 -19.04
N ARG A 368 -1.99 -4.67 -19.83
CA ARG A 368 -1.57 -5.87 -20.58
C ARG A 368 -0.43 -5.58 -21.55
N LEU A 369 -0.43 -4.40 -22.18
CA LEU A 369 0.62 -3.95 -23.08
C LEU A 369 1.83 -3.32 -22.36
N VAL A 370 1.82 -3.29 -21.02
CA VAL A 370 2.85 -2.64 -20.19
C VAL A 370 2.98 -1.14 -20.54
N LEU A 371 1.85 -0.50 -20.84
CA LEU A 371 1.75 0.93 -21.13
C LEU A 371 1.06 1.65 -19.97
N GLY A 372 1.40 2.93 -19.79
CA GLY A 372 0.67 3.81 -18.88
C GLY A 372 -0.69 4.19 -19.47
N GLY A 373 -1.70 4.33 -18.61
CA GLY A 373 -3.00 4.89 -18.96
C GLY A 373 -3.16 6.31 -18.45
N ALA A 374 -3.70 7.21 -19.28
CA ALA A 374 -3.97 8.60 -18.91
C ALA A 374 -5.46 8.94 -19.09
N PRO A 375 -6.34 8.61 -18.13
CA PRO A 375 -7.73 9.05 -18.15
C PRO A 375 -7.81 10.57 -18.14
N ALA A 376 -8.34 11.16 -19.20
CA ALA A 376 -8.48 12.61 -19.35
C ALA A 376 -9.92 13.06 -19.14
N GLY A 377 -10.13 14.12 -18.35
CA GLY A 377 -11.45 14.69 -18.09
C GLY A 377 -11.43 15.76 -16.99
N PRO A 378 -12.48 16.59 -16.86
CA PRO A 378 -12.58 17.64 -15.86
C PRO A 378 -12.39 17.17 -14.42
N ALA A 379 -12.07 18.07 -13.49
CA ALA A 379 -12.00 17.73 -12.07
C ALA A 379 -13.37 17.24 -11.56
N GLY A 380 -13.39 16.26 -10.66
CA GLY A 380 -14.62 15.72 -10.06
C GLY A 380 -15.38 14.68 -10.90
N THR A 381 -14.88 14.28 -12.07
CA THR A 381 -15.52 13.23 -12.91
C THR A 381 -15.14 11.79 -12.52
N GLY A 382 -14.67 11.56 -11.29
CA GLY A 382 -14.37 10.23 -10.76
C GLY A 382 -13.14 9.52 -11.37
N LYS A 383 -12.21 10.25 -12.01
CA LYS A 383 -11.07 9.65 -12.73
C LYS A 383 -10.15 8.84 -11.81
N THR A 384 -9.75 9.44 -10.69
CA THR A 384 -8.81 8.81 -9.74
C THR A 384 -9.52 7.69 -8.97
N GLU A 385 -10.78 7.91 -8.64
CA GLU A 385 -11.65 6.97 -7.92
C GLU A 385 -12.13 5.80 -8.80
N THR A 386 -12.03 5.91 -10.12
CA THR A 386 -12.23 4.78 -11.05
C THR A 386 -10.98 3.90 -11.15
N VAL A 387 -9.78 4.50 -11.00
CA VAL A 387 -8.51 3.76 -11.01
C VAL A 387 -8.26 3.05 -9.69
N LYS A 388 -8.67 3.67 -8.57
CA LYS A 388 -8.75 3.03 -7.26
C LYS A 388 -9.89 2.02 -7.24
#